data_AF-A0A849DZS2-F1
#
_entry.id   AF-A0A849DZS2-F1
#
_cell.length_a   1.000
_cell.length_b   1.000
_cell.length_c   1.000
_cell.angle_alpha   90.00
_cell.angle_beta   90.00
_cell.angle_gamma   90.00
#
_symmetry.space_group_name_H-M   'P 1'
#
loop_
_entity.id
_entity.type
_entity.pdbx_description
1 polymer ?
#
loop_
_entity_poly.entity_id
_entity_poly.type
_entity_poly.pdbx_seq_one_letter_code
_entity_poly.pdbx_strand_id
1 'polypeptide(L)'
;MNRMLLFSILLFAAGFALGSEPASTAGADGDAGLSESRLNAAEQRLATITDPAARLYFTAGTEWAKGEPEKALQILSESIVHHAYDEKWIAKSELLSARLYVELGMLDAADVTARQVQALYEGSEVAEKATALRIEVEQLKKETEAKRSTK
;
A
#
# COMPACT_ATOMS: atom_id res chain seq x y z
N MET A 1 14.78 -6.87 7.71
CA MET A 1 13.80 -5.79 7.45
C MET A 1 12.62 -6.03 8.37
N ASN A 2 12.27 -5.03 9.17
CA ASN A 2 11.41 -5.17 10.35
C ASN A 2 9.95 -5.37 9.92
N ARG A 3 9.34 -6.53 10.25
CA ARG A 3 7.91 -6.83 10.03
C ARG A 3 6.95 -5.83 10.71
N MET A 4 7.48 -4.97 11.59
CA MET A 4 6.74 -3.89 12.24
C MET A 4 6.18 -2.82 11.30
N LEU A 5 6.74 -2.62 10.09
CA LEU A 5 6.17 -1.63 9.15
C LEU A 5 4.91 -2.13 8.43
N LEU A 6 4.72 -3.45 8.28
CA LEU A 6 3.49 -4.02 7.71
C LEU A 6 2.26 -3.77 8.61
N PHE A 7 2.46 -3.56 9.91
CA PHE A 7 1.38 -3.37 10.87
C PHE A 7 0.67 -2.01 10.77
N SER A 8 1.34 -0.98 10.25
CA SER A 8 0.70 0.34 10.05
C SER A 8 -0.14 0.43 8.78
N ILE A 9 0.07 -0.45 7.80
CA ILE A 9 -0.68 -0.45 6.54
C ILE A 9 -2.07 -1.09 6.72
N LEU A 10 -2.18 -2.10 7.60
CA LEU A 10 -3.48 -2.63 8.05
C LEU A 10 -4.27 -1.59 8.87
N LEU A 11 -3.60 -0.63 9.51
CA LEU A 11 -4.27 0.51 10.15
C LEU A 11 -4.84 1.50 9.13
N PHE A 12 -4.26 1.63 7.93
CA PHE A 12 -4.74 2.61 6.95
C PHE A 12 -5.84 2.07 6.03
N ALA A 13 -5.87 0.75 5.77
CA ALA A 13 -6.98 0.13 5.03
C ALA A 13 -8.25 -0.03 5.90
N ALA A 14 -8.10 -0.20 7.23
CA ALA A 14 -9.25 -0.32 8.14
C ALA A 14 -9.61 0.99 8.87
N GLY A 15 -8.67 1.91 9.06
CA GLY A 15 -8.85 3.14 9.86
C GLY A 15 -9.51 4.32 9.12
N PHE A 16 -9.69 4.25 7.79
CA PHE A 16 -10.31 5.35 7.05
C PHE A 16 -11.85 5.31 7.03
N ALA A 17 -12.48 4.32 7.68
CA ALA A 17 -13.94 4.17 7.65
C ALA A 17 -14.66 4.45 8.99
N LEU A 18 -14.00 4.42 10.15
CA LEU A 18 -14.66 4.56 11.45
C LEU A 18 -13.73 5.26 12.46
N GLY A 19 -14.11 6.47 12.87
CA GLY A 19 -13.40 7.26 13.88
C GLY A 19 -13.49 6.67 15.29
N SER A 20 -12.53 5.84 15.67
CA SER A 20 -12.30 5.47 17.07
C SER A 20 -10.83 5.09 17.30
N GLU A 21 -10.20 5.73 18.29
CA GLU A 21 -8.81 5.53 18.72
C GLU A 21 -8.50 4.08 19.16
N PRO A 22 -7.25 3.61 19.03
CA PRO A 22 -6.86 2.30 19.54
C PRO A 22 -6.46 2.36 21.01
N ALA A 23 -7.15 1.58 21.85
CA ALA A 23 -6.68 1.26 23.19
C ALA A 23 -5.61 0.15 23.13
N SER A 24 -4.42 0.50 23.62
CA SER A 24 -3.32 -0.33 24.17
C SER A 24 -3.83 -1.47 25.08
N THR A 25 -3.21 -2.63 25.34
CA THR A 25 -1.87 -3.24 25.19
C THR A 25 -2.08 -4.77 25.30
N ALA A 26 -1.30 -5.64 24.63
CA ALA A 26 -0.85 -6.95 25.15
C ALA A 26 -0.07 -7.80 24.13
N GLY A 27 1.12 -8.27 24.55
CA GLY A 27 1.65 -9.62 24.29
C GLY A 27 2.24 -9.93 22.91
N ALA A 28 3.58 -10.09 22.86
CA ALA A 28 4.37 -10.45 21.68
C ALA A 28 4.15 -11.88 21.11
N ASP A 29 3.15 -12.62 21.58
CA ASP A 29 2.70 -13.91 21.03
C ASP A 29 1.23 -13.89 20.55
N GLY A 30 0.52 -12.76 20.68
CA GLY A 30 -0.88 -12.60 20.25
C GLY A 30 -1.06 -12.11 18.81
N ASP A 31 0.02 -11.79 18.12
CA ASP A 31 -0.01 -10.98 16.90
C ASP A 31 -0.39 -11.79 15.64
N ALA A 32 -0.03 -13.09 15.60
CA ALA A 32 -0.35 -13.97 14.48
C ALA A 32 -1.86 -14.33 14.42
N GLY A 33 -2.48 -14.60 15.58
CA GLY A 33 -3.92 -14.87 15.64
C GLY A 33 -4.76 -13.62 15.38
N LEU A 34 -4.27 -12.45 15.81
CA LEU A 34 -4.90 -11.16 15.49
C LEU A 34 -4.73 -10.80 14.01
N SER A 35 -3.61 -11.13 13.38
CA SER A 35 -3.40 -10.87 11.95
C SER A 35 -4.24 -11.79 11.06
N GLU A 36 -4.33 -13.09 11.38
CA GLU A 36 -5.18 -14.04 10.66
C GLU A 36 -6.68 -13.68 10.78
N SER A 37 -7.14 -13.33 11.98
CA SER A 37 -8.50 -12.84 12.20
C SER A 37 -8.82 -11.58 11.38
N ARG A 38 -7.86 -10.65 11.28
CA ARG A 38 -8.01 -9.43 10.46
C ARG A 38 -8.01 -9.73 8.97
N LEU A 39 -7.20 -10.66 8.50
CA LEU A 39 -7.19 -11.10 7.09
C LEU A 39 -8.52 -11.76 6.74
N ASN A 40 -9.03 -12.65 7.59
CA ASN A 40 -10.34 -13.29 7.39
C ASN A 40 -11.47 -12.26 7.36
N ALA A 41 -11.44 -11.25 8.24
CA ALA A 41 -12.41 -10.15 8.23
C ALA A 41 -12.31 -9.30 6.94
N ALA A 42 -11.11 -9.05 6.44
CA ALA A 42 -10.90 -8.36 5.18
C ALA A 42 -11.49 -9.15 4.00
N GLU A 43 -11.27 -10.47 3.94
CA GLU A 43 -11.82 -11.35 2.91
C GLU A 43 -13.36 -11.41 2.93
N GLN A 44 -13.96 -11.52 4.12
CA GLN A 44 -15.42 -11.46 4.24
C GLN A 44 -15.98 -10.12 3.75
N ARG A 45 -15.28 -9.02 4.03
CA ARG A 45 -15.68 -7.68 3.58
C ARG A 45 -15.48 -7.49 2.08
N LEU A 46 -14.47 -8.09 1.47
CA LEU A 46 -14.30 -8.10 0.00
C LEU A 46 -15.54 -8.65 -0.71
N ALA A 47 -16.19 -9.67 -0.13
CA ALA A 47 -17.39 -10.27 -0.72
C ALA A 47 -18.59 -9.29 -0.79
N THR A 48 -18.59 -8.22 0.01
CA THR A 48 -19.68 -7.22 0.03
C THR A 48 -19.42 -6.01 -0.87
N ILE A 49 -18.21 -5.87 -1.43
CA ILE A 49 -17.83 -4.73 -2.28
C ILE A 49 -18.37 -4.95 -3.69
N THR A 50 -19.36 -4.17 -4.11
CA THR A 50 -19.99 -4.28 -5.43
C THR A 50 -19.26 -3.50 -6.53
N ASP A 51 -18.51 -2.47 -6.16
CA ASP A 51 -17.69 -1.66 -7.07
C ASP A 51 -16.46 -2.48 -7.55
N PRO A 52 -16.33 -2.76 -8.88
CA PRO A 52 -15.25 -3.59 -9.41
C PRO A 52 -13.85 -3.02 -9.18
N ALA A 53 -13.67 -1.70 -9.36
CA ALA A 53 -12.37 -1.04 -9.17
C ALA A 53 -11.98 -1.03 -7.69
N ALA A 54 -12.96 -0.78 -6.81
CA ALA A 54 -12.78 -0.92 -5.37
C ALA A 54 -12.36 -2.34 -5.00
N ARG A 55 -13.02 -3.36 -5.57
CA ARG A 55 -12.74 -4.76 -5.28
C ARG A 55 -11.30 -5.11 -5.63
N LEU A 56 -10.83 -4.76 -6.83
CA LEU A 56 -9.43 -4.99 -7.23
C LEU A 56 -8.44 -4.29 -6.29
N TYR A 57 -8.69 -3.02 -5.97
CA TYR A 57 -7.85 -2.27 -5.04
C TYR A 57 -7.73 -2.95 -3.67
N PHE A 58 -8.85 -3.35 -3.07
CA PHE A 58 -8.84 -4.00 -1.76
C PHE A 58 -8.30 -5.43 -1.82
N THR A 59 -8.54 -6.18 -2.90
CA THR A 59 -7.94 -7.51 -3.10
C THR A 59 -6.42 -7.41 -3.17
N ALA A 60 -5.88 -6.44 -3.90
CA ALA A 60 -4.43 -6.19 -3.91
C ALA A 60 -3.89 -5.87 -2.51
N GLY A 61 -4.59 -5.03 -1.74
CA GLY A 61 -4.23 -4.75 -0.35
C GLY A 61 -4.22 -6.00 0.54
N THR A 62 -5.17 -6.91 0.36
CA THR A 62 -5.22 -8.19 1.08
C THR A 62 -4.05 -9.11 0.70
N GLU A 63 -3.72 -9.23 -0.59
CA GLU A 63 -2.56 -10.03 -1.03
C GLU A 63 -1.24 -9.45 -0.51
N TRP A 64 -1.10 -8.12 -0.53
CA TRP A 64 0.06 -7.47 0.08
C TRP A 64 0.17 -7.76 1.58
N ALA A 65 -0.95 -7.69 2.32
CA ALA A 65 -0.98 -8.01 3.74
C ALA A 65 -0.66 -9.50 4.05
N LYS A 66 -0.88 -10.40 3.08
CA LYS A 66 -0.45 -11.81 3.15
C LYS A 66 1.04 -12.00 2.87
N GLY A 67 1.76 -10.95 2.50
CA GLY A 67 3.17 -11.02 2.11
C GLY A 67 3.38 -11.34 0.64
N GLU A 68 2.38 -11.13 -0.21
CA GLU A 68 2.41 -11.42 -1.65
C GLU A 68 2.42 -10.11 -2.48
N PRO A 69 3.47 -9.26 -2.40
CA PRO A 69 3.50 -7.95 -3.04
C PRO A 69 3.49 -8.01 -4.58
N GLU A 70 4.08 -9.06 -5.18
CA GLU A 70 4.06 -9.25 -6.63
C GLU A 70 2.64 -9.53 -7.15
N LYS A 71 1.90 -10.37 -6.44
CA LYS A 71 0.50 -10.67 -6.75
C LYS A 71 -0.38 -9.43 -6.56
N ALA A 72 -0.12 -8.64 -5.52
CA ALA A 72 -0.80 -7.36 -5.32
C ALA A 72 -0.58 -6.40 -6.51
N LEU A 73 0.65 -6.29 -7.03
CA LEU A 73 0.94 -5.49 -8.22
C LEU A 73 0.22 -5.99 -9.47
N GLN A 74 0.14 -7.30 -9.67
CA GLN A 74 -0.60 -7.88 -10.80
C GLN A 74 -2.07 -7.45 -10.76
N ILE A 75 -2.70 -7.55 -9.60
CA ILE A 75 -4.11 -7.15 -9.42
C ILE A 75 -4.31 -5.65 -9.64
N LEU A 76 -3.38 -4.80 -9.19
CA LEU A 76 -3.46 -3.36 -9.45
C LEU A 76 -3.29 -3.01 -10.92
N SER A 77 -2.49 -3.79 -11.65
CA SER A 77 -2.35 -3.64 -13.10
C SER A 77 -3.69 -3.90 -13.81
N GLU A 78 -4.46 -4.89 -13.35
CA GLU A 78 -5.82 -5.13 -13.84
C GLU A 78 -6.76 -3.96 -13.54
N SER A 79 -6.67 -3.37 -12.34
CA SER A 79 -7.41 -2.16 -11.97
C SER A 79 -7.13 -1.00 -12.92
N ILE A 80 -5.84 -0.74 -13.20
CA ILE A 80 -5.40 0.34 -14.08
C ILE A 80 -5.87 0.10 -15.53
N VAL A 81 -5.76 -1.13 -16.03
CA VAL A 81 -6.12 -1.45 -17.42
C VAL A 81 -7.62 -1.41 -17.65
N HIS A 82 -8.44 -1.91 -16.70
CA HIS A 82 -9.87 -2.07 -16.90
C HIS A 82 -10.72 -0.94 -16.30
N HIS A 83 -10.15 -0.13 -15.40
CA HIS A 83 -10.87 0.92 -14.68
C HIS A 83 -10.11 2.26 -14.68
N ALA A 84 -9.34 2.55 -15.75
CA ALA A 84 -8.55 3.78 -15.89
C ALA A 84 -9.35 5.09 -15.71
N TYR A 85 -10.65 5.09 -16.02
CA TYR A 85 -11.53 6.25 -15.90
C TYR A 85 -12.24 6.36 -14.55
N ASP A 86 -12.03 5.41 -13.64
CA ASP A 86 -12.57 5.49 -12.29
C ASP A 86 -11.67 6.37 -11.41
N GLU A 87 -11.89 7.68 -11.49
CA GLU A 87 -11.11 8.71 -10.80
C GLU A 87 -11.00 8.48 -9.29
N LYS A 88 -11.97 7.78 -8.69
CA LYS A 88 -11.97 7.48 -7.25
C LYS A 88 -10.92 6.44 -6.86
N TRP A 89 -10.63 5.48 -7.75
CA TRP A 89 -9.80 4.31 -7.45
C TRP A 89 -8.49 4.26 -8.22
N ILE A 90 -8.42 4.87 -9.39
CA ILE A 90 -7.23 4.84 -10.23
C ILE A 90 -6.03 5.49 -9.52
N ALA A 91 -6.22 6.68 -8.95
CA ALA A 91 -5.19 7.40 -8.22
C ALA A 91 -4.66 6.59 -7.03
N LYS A 92 -5.56 5.92 -6.29
CA LYS A 92 -5.21 5.06 -5.16
C LYS A 92 -4.45 3.82 -5.62
N SER A 93 -4.85 3.23 -6.74
CA SER A 93 -4.23 2.03 -7.30
C SER A 93 -2.80 2.32 -7.79
N GLU A 94 -2.58 3.46 -8.45
CA GLU A 94 -1.24 3.89 -8.88
C GLU A 94 -0.34 4.22 -7.68
N LEU A 95 -0.87 4.91 -6.66
CA LEU A 95 -0.11 5.18 -5.43
C LEU A 95 0.28 3.89 -4.70
N LEU A 96 -0.64 2.92 -4.60
CA LEU A 96 -0.35 1.63 -3.98
C LEU A 96 0.69 0.84 -4.80
N SER A 97 0.66 0.94 -6.13
CA SER A 97 1.68 0.35 -7.00
C SER A 97 3.06 0.96 -6.73
N ALA A 98 3.15 2.29 -6.59
CA ALA A 98 4.40 2.96 -6.23
C ALA A 98 4.96 2.47 -4.88
N ARG A 99 4.10 2.27 -3.88
CA ARG A 99 4.49 1.72 -2.57
C ARG A 99 4.98 0.28 -2.68
N LEU A 100 4.32 -0.57 -3.46
CA LEU A 100 4.75 -1.95 -3.67
C LEU A 100 6.10 -2.04 -4.37
N TYR A 101 6.41 -1.11 -5.29
CA TYR A 101 7.76 -1.01 -5.86
C TYR A 101 8.83 -0.70 -4.81
N VAL A 102 8.52 0.09 -3.77
CA VAL A 102 9.44 0.30 -2.64
C VAL A 102 9.70 -1.00 -1.90
N GLU A 103 8.65 -1.77 -1.57
CA GLU A 103 8.77 -3.04 -0.86
C GLU A 103 9.60 -4.07 -1.63
N LEU A 104 9.49 -4.06 -2.96
CA LEU A 104 10.27 -4.93 -3.85
C LEU A 104 11.69 -4.41 -4.13
N GLY A 105 12.10 -3.29 -3.54
CA GLY A 105 13.41 -2.67 -3.76
C GLY A 105 13.57 -2.03 -5.15
N MET A 106 12.48 -1.85 -5.89
CA MET A 106 12.43 -1.23 -7.22
C MET A 106 12.33 0.30 -7.10
N LEU A 107 13.30 0.92 -6.44
CA LEU A 107 13.25 2.33 -6.02
C LEU A 107 13.12 3.33 -7.19
N ASP A 108 13.64 3.00 -8.39
CA ASP A 108 13.47 3.85 -9.57
C ASP A 108 12.03 3.81 -10.10
N ALA A 109 11.42 2.62 -10.17
CA ALA A 109 10.02 2.47 -10.56
C ALA A 109 9.08 3.15 -9.55
N ALA A 110 9.40 3.05 -8.26
CA ALA A 110 8.66 3.74 -7.20
C ALA A 110 8.68 5.26 -7.38
N ASP A 111 9.85 5.88 -7.60
CA ASP A 111 9.95 7.34 -7.80
C ASP A 111 9.23 7.80 -9.06
N VAL A 112 9.40 7.10 -10.20
CA VAL A 112 8.71 7.45 -11.45
C VAL A 112 7.19 7.40 -11.28
N THR A 113 6.68 6.32 -10.69
CA THR A 113 5.24 6.15 -10.49
C THR A 113 4.69 7.19 -9.51
N ALA A 114 5.39 7.46 -8.41
CA ALA A 114 4.97 8.47 -7.45
C ALA A 114 5.01 9.90 -8.04
N ARG A 115 5.96 10.22 -8.92
CA ARG A 115 5.97 11.49 -9.67
C ARG A 115 4.75 11.62 -10.58
N GLN A 116 4.40 10.56 -11.30
CA GLN A 116 3.21 10.54 -12.15
C GLN A 116 1.95 10.78 -11.32
N VAL A 117 1.78 10.07 -10.21
CA VAL A 117 0.63 10.26 -9.30
C VAL A 117 0.57 11.70 -8.77
N GLN A 118 1.70 12.25 -8.33
CA GLN A 118 1.76 13.64 -7.85
C GLN A 118 1.31 14.64 -8.94
N ALA A 119 1.77 14.44 -10.18
CA ALA A 119 1.49 15.35 -11.28
C ALA A 119 0.05 15.22 -11.80
N LEU A 120 -0.51 14.01 -11.87
CA LEU A 120 -1.85 13.78 -12.41
C LEU A 120 -2.96 14.16 -11.43
N TYR A 121 -2.72 14.03 -10.12
CA TYR A 121 -3.74 14.26 -9.09
C TYR A 121 -3.41 15.44 -8.18
N GLU A 122 -2.83 16.50 -8.74
CA GLU A 122 -2.43 17.70 -8.01
C GLU A 122 -3.55 18.25 -7.12
N GLY A 123 -3.21 18.65 -5.89
CA GLY A 123 -4.17 19.15 -4.91
C GLY A 123 -5.01 18.08 -4.20
N SER A 124 -4.83 16.80 -4.51
CA SER A 124 -5.47 15.70 -3.79
C SER A 124 -4.63 15.13 -2.65
N GLU A 125 -5.28 14.46 -1.69
CA GLU A 125 -4.61 13.68 -0.63
C GLU A 125 -3.66 12.61 -1.21
N VAL A 126 -3.99 12.06 -2.39
CA VAL A 126 -3.16 11.05 -3.06
C VAL A 126 -1.85 11.66 -3.54
N ALA A 127 -1.86 12.90 -4.07
CA ALA A 127 -0.65 13.59 -4.47
C ALA A 127 0.24 13.99 -3.28
N GLU A 128 -0.36 14.35 -2.14
CA GLU A 128 0.38 14.59 -0.90
C GLU A 128 1.13 13.33 -0.44
N LYS A 129 0.43 12.17 -0.43
CA LYS A 129 1.04 10.88 -0.11
C LYS A 129 2.11 10.46 -1.10
N ALA A 130 1.90 10.72 -2.39
CA ALA A 130 2.92 10.46 -3.41
C ALA A 130 4.17 11.32 -3.17
N THR A 131 4.01 12.58 -2.77
CA THR A 131 5.12 13.47 -2.42
C THR A 131 5.90 12.93 -1.21
N ALA A 132 5.20 12.49 -0.16
CA ALA A 132 5.83 11.89 1.01
C ALA A 132 6.59 10.61 0.64
N LEU A 133 6.00 9.74 -0.20
CA LEU A 133 6.64 8.52 -0.68
C LEU A 133 7.93 8.80 -1.46
N ARG A 134 7.97 9.87 -2.27
CA ARG A 134 9.19 10.26 -3.00
C ARG A 134 10.34 10.65 -2.07
N ILE A 135 10.02 11.36 -0.98
CA ILE A 135 11.03 11.72 0.04
C ILE A 135 11.59 10.45 0.69
N GLU A 136 10.73 9.48 0.99
CA GLU A 136 11.13 8.17 1.52
C GLU A 136 12.03 7.42 0.52
N VAL A 137 11.64 7.35 -0.76
CA VAL A 137 12.42 6.69 -1.82
C VAL A 137 13.81 7.31 -1.97
N GLU A 138 13.91 8.63 -1.96
CA GLU A 138 15.19 9.34 -2.05
C GLU A 138 16.12 8.99 -0.87
N GLN A 139 15.57 8.90 0.33
CA GLN A 139 16.32 8.50 1.51
C GLN A 139 16.83 7.05 1.38
N LEU A 140 15.98 6.13 0.94
CA LEU A 140 16.35 4.73 0.71
C LEU A 140 17.42 4.55 -0.37
N LYS A 141 17.39 5.37 -1.44
CA LYS A 141 18.43 5.39 -2.47
C LYS A 141 19.78 5.79 -1.89
N LYS A 142 19.85 6.89 -1.12
CA LYS A 142 21.07 7.34 -0.45
C LYS A 142 21.65 6.29 0.49
N GLU A 143 20.80 5.63 1.27
CA GLU A 143 21.22 4.54 2.17
C GLU A 143 21.78 3.33 1.41
N THR A 144 21.17 3.00 0.27
CA THR A 144 21.61 1.90 -0.59
C THR A 144 22.97 2.20 -1.23
N GLU A 145 23.18 3.44 -1.68
CA GLU A 145 24.47 3.90 -2.23
C GLU A 145 25.56 3.93 -1.16
N ALA A 146 25.28 4.47 0.02
CA ALA A 146 26.21 4.49 1.14
C ALA A 146 26.68 3.07 1.51
N LYS A 147 25.76 2.10 1.58
CA LYS A 147 26.09 0.68 1.83
C LYS A 147 26.94 0.04 0.72
N ARG A 148 26.83 0.51 -0.53
CA ARG A 148 27.67 0.04 -1.63
C ARG A 148 29.08 0.62 -1.58
N SER A 149 29.24 1.83 -1.08
CA SER A 149 30.55 2.49 -0.96
C SER A 149 31.41 2.02 0.22
N THR A 150 30.83 1.31 1.19
CA THR A 150 31.53 0.81 2.39
C THR A 150 31.91 -0.67 2.31
N LYS A 151 31.67 -1.33 1.17
CA LYS A 151 31.99 -2.73 0.91
C LYS A 151 33.11 -2.84 -0.13
#